data_AF-A0A250IR77-F1
#
_entry.id   AF-A0A250IR77-F1
#
_cell.length_a   1.000
_cell.length_b   1.000
_cell.length_c   1.000
_cell.angle_alpha   90.00
_cell.angle_beta   90.00
_cell.angle_gamma   90.00
#
_symmetry.space_group_name_H-M   'P 1'
#
loop_
_entity.id
_entity.type
_entity.pdbx_description
1 polymer ?
#
loop_
_entity_poly.entity_id
_entity_poly.type
_entity_poly.pdbx_seq_one_letter_code
_entity_poly.pdbx_strand_id
1 'polypeptide(L)'
;MDRAWLAQLGLELRDGAEGPEATCVLAEPLENPVGHREVSRVVFLVREGRLLVPISPPEVMGLRPIALGAVEGRGDVESELADAFHEHLFHVQRRSAELRALGLSPRVDPVSMGLSTHLSEQGLALTLVADRQGNFQVSSAVRGGQTLVVPPGHGFELSEFRERGALVGYLAALFGEPEAGRARDEGAEEGVLRFSDVLRAFGERALVPPRSGMELLVVLEVEGRPYRFAAARVSGRTFRGLLAGTQGKVWAERFQLDEFPGVIPLVASLLKVPPGAVKLAASDTPQE
;
A
#
# COMPACT_ATOMS: atom_id res chain seq x y z
N MET A 1 -21.84 -17.72 23.45
CA MET A 1 -21.33 -18.64 22.42
C MET A 1 -21.18 -20.00 23.07
N ASP A 2 -21.70 -21.05 22.46
CA ASP A 2 -21.74 -22.38 23.08
C ASP A 2 -20.39 -23.10 22.88
N ARG A 3 -19.69 -23.40 23.98
CA ARG A 3 -18.45 -24.20 23.95
C ARG A 3 -18.68 -25.57 23.31
N ALA A 4 -19.90 -26.10 23.41
CA ALA A 4 -20.27 -27.38 22.80
C ALA A 4 -20.29 -27.29 21.27
N TRP A 5 -20.74 -26.18 20.70
CA TRP A 5 -20.78 -26.00 19.24
C TRP A 5 -19.38 -25.87 18.63
N LEU A 6 -18.47 -25.11 19.25
CA LEU A 6 -17.08 -25.05 18.76
C LEU A 6 -16.32 -26.37 18.94
N ALA A 7 -16.66 -27.15 19.98
CA ALA A 7 -16.14 -28.51 20.11
C ALA A 7 -16.66 -29.45 19.00
N GLN A 8 -17.89 -29.24 18.49
CA GLN A 8 -18.41 -29.98 17.32
C GLN A 8 -17.63 -29.66 16.04
N LEU A 9 -17.04 -28.47 15.93
CA LEU A 9 -16.10 -28.12 14.86
C LEU A 9 -14.70 -28.75 15.05
N GLY A 10 -14.50 -29.59 16.08
CA GLY A 10 -13.23 -30.24 16.37
C GLY A 10 -12.16 -29.31 16.95
N LEU A 11 -12.58 -28.17 17.54
CA LEU A 11 -11.66 -27.18 18.11
C LEU A 11 -11.54 -27.36 19.63
N GLU A 12 -10.31 -27.28 20.14
CA GLU A 12 -10.05 -27.22 21.59
C GLU A 12 -10.08 -25.76 22.07
N LEU A 13 -10.97 -25.43 23.01
CA LEU A 13 -11.07 -24.09 23.57
C LEU A 13 -10.21 -23.90 24.82
N ARG A 14 -9.62 -22.70 24.91
CA ARG A 14 -8.88 -22.22 26.08
C ARG A 14 -9.16 -20.73 26.27
N ASP A 15 -9.10 -20.27 27.51
CA ASP A 15 -9.20 -18.85 27.80
C ASP A 15 -7.79 -18.24 27.67
N GLY A 16 -7.58 -17.42 26.64
CA GLY A 16 -6.32 -16.75 26.33
C GLY A 16 -6.25 -15.32 26.88
N ALA A 17 -5.07 -14.71 26.78
CA ALA A 17 -4.83 -13.36 27.33
C ALA A 17 -5.64 -12.26 26.59
N GLU A 18 -5.86 -12.43 25.28
CA GLU A 18 -6.59 -11.48 24.43
C GLU A 18 -8.05 -11.88 24.15
N GLY A 19 -8.52 -12.94 24.83
CA GLY A 19 -9.85 -13.51 24.65
C GLY A 19 -9.83 -15.03 24.44
N PRO A 20 -11.00 -15.62 24.11
CA PRO A 20 -11.11 -17.06 23.89
C PRO A 20 -10.28 -17.52 22.69
N GLU A 21 -9.48 -18.55 22.88
CA GLU A 21 -8.66 -19.17 21.85
C GLU A 21 -9.22 -20.55 21.50
N ALA A 22 -9.16 -20.89 20.21
CA ALA A 22 -9.57 -22.18 19.66
C ALA A 22 -8.39 -22.80 18.93
N THR A 23 -8.02 -24.03 19.29
CA THR A 23 -6.93 -24.77 18.63
C THR A 23 -7.52 -25.80 17.68
N CYS A 24 -7.07 -25.78 16.43
CA CYS A 24 -7.31 -26.82 15.43
C CYS A 24 -6.02 -27.61 15.23
N VAL A 25 -6.10 -28.95 15.35
CA VAL A 25 -5.05 -29.85 14.87
C VAL A 25 -5.47 -30.28 13.48
N LEU A 26 -4.64 -30.07 12.47
CA LEU A 26 -4.99 -30.38 11.09
C LEU A 26 -4.86 -31.88 10.83
N ALA A 27 -5.78 -32.46 10.05
CA ALA A 27 -5.64 -33.83 9.59
C ALA A 27 -4.53 -33.95 8.55
N GLU A 28 -4.45 -32.96 7.66
CA GLU A 28 -3.38 -32.79 6.67
C GLU A 28 -2.58 -31.52 7.01
N PRO A 29 -1.30 -31.64 7.39
CA PRO A 29 -0.46 -30.48 7.67
C PRO A 29 -0.27 -29.59 6.45
N LEU A 30 -0.23 -28.27 6.66
CA LEU A 30 0.15 -27.32 5.63
C LEU A 30 1.67 -27.24 5.54
N GLU A 31 2.22 -27.25 4.33
CA GLU A 31 3.67 -27.18 4.11
C GLU A 31 4.12 -25.74 3.83
N ASN A 32 5.09 -25.24 4.61
CA ASN A 32 5.82 -24.02 4.29
C ASN A 32 6.99 -24.37 3.35
N PRO A 33 6.92 -24.04 2.04
CA PRO A 33 7.90 -24.46 1.06
C PRO A 33 9.24 -23.70 1.16
N VAL A 34 9.28 -22.60 1.93
CA VAL A 34 10.47 -21.75 2.09
C VAL A 34 11.31 -22.22 3.29
N GLY A 35 10.63 -22.50 4.40
CA GLY A 35 11.26 -22.96 5.64
C GLY A 35 11.36 -24.47 5.77
N HIS A 36 10.68 -25.24 4.90
CA HIS A 36 10.51 -26.70 5.00
C HIS A 36 9.93 -27.12 6.36
N ARG A 37 8.88 -26.40 6.79
CA ARG A 37 8.20 -26.62 8.07
C ARG A 37 6.76 -27.04 7.82
N GLU A 38 6.26 -27.95 8.64
CA GLU A 38 4.87 -28.37 8.63
C GLU A 38 4.07 -27.62 9.70
N VAL A 39 2.91 -27.11 9.31
CA VAL A 39 1.91 -26.54 10.21
C VAL A 39 0.84 -27.60 10.43
N SER A 40 0.93 -28.30 11.55
CA SER A 40 -0.05 -29.34 11.95
C SER A 40 -1.04 -28.85 13.02
N ARG A 41 -0.79 -27.68 13.60
CA ARG A 41 -1.63 -27.08 14.65
C ARG A 41 -1.75 -25.58 14.42
N VAL A 42 -2.98 -25.08 14.43
CA VAL A 42 -3.30 -23.65 14.32
C VAL A 42 -4.09 -23.20 15.53
N VAL A 43 -3.72 -22.04 16.06
CA VAL A 43 -4.47 -21.36 17.13
C VAL A 43 -5.17 -20.16 16.53
N PHE A 44 -6.45 -20.07 16.81
CA PHE A 44 -7.33 -18.99 16.42
C PHE A 44 -7.76 -18.20 17.65
N LEU A 45 -7.90 -16.89 17.46
CA LEU A 45 -8.58 -16.02 18.39
C LEU A 45 -10.03 -15.87 17.97
N VAL A 46 -10.96 -16.15 18.87
CA VAL A 46 -12.39 -16.06 18.57
C VAL A 46 -12.85 -14.62 18.77
N ARG A 47 -13.07 -13.88 17.68
CA ARG A 47 -13.53 -12.49 17.70
C ARG A 47 -15.04 -12.43 17.60
N GLU A 48 -15.65 -11.70 18.53
CA GLU A 48 -17.10 -11.44 18.61
C GLU A 48 -17.99 -12.70 18.59
N GLY A 49 -17.40 -13.86 18.89
CA GLY A 49 -18.07 -15.15 18.79
C GLY A 49 -18.48 -15.56 17.37
N ARG A 50 -17.91 -14.94 16.33
CA ARG A 50 -18.32 -15.13 14.92
C ARG A 50 -17.16 -15.37 13.95
N LEU A 51 -15.94 -15.02 14.34
CA LEU A 51 -14.77 -15.11 13.47
C LEU A 51 -13.64 -15.87 14.18
N LEU A 52 -13.02 -16.79 13.46
CA LEU A 52 -11.76 -17.41 13.84
C LEU A 52 -10.62 -16.65 13.16
N VAL A 53 -9.83 -15.91 13.93
CA VAL A 53 -8.68 -15.16 13.43
C VAL A 53 -7.41 -15.96 13.71
N PRO A 54 -6.64 -16.41 12.69
CA PRO A 54 -5.41 -17.15 12.94
C PRO A 54 -4.36 -16.29 13.65
N ILE A 55 -3.85 -16.76 14.79
CA ILE A 55 -2.86 -16.05 15.62
C ILE A 55 -1.56 -16.84 15.84
N SER A 56 -1.53 -18.14 15.52
CA SER A 56 -0.32 -18.97 15.58
C SER A 56 -0.50 -20.24 14.75
N PRO A 57 0.57 -20.77 14.12
CA PRO A 57 1.96 -20.28 14.11
C PRO A 57 2.17 -19.10 13.13
N PRO A 58 3.36 -18.47 13.09
CA PRO A 58 3.63 -17.30 12.24
C PRO A 58 3.29 -17.47 10.76
N GLU A 59 3.37 -18.70 10.24
CA GLU A 59 3.02 -19.09 8.88
C GLU A 59 1.57 -18.70 8.50
N VAL A 60 0.63 -18.77 9.45
CA VAL A 60 -0.81 -18.51 9.23
C VAL A 60 -1.26 -17.16 9.77
N MET A 61 -0.43 -16.46 10.54
CA MET A 61 -0.77 -15.15 11.09
C MET A 61 -1.04 -14.13 9.98
N GLY A 62 -2.23 -13.51 10.05
CA GLY A 62 -2.69 -12.52 9.07
C GLY A 62 -3.45 -13.11 7.88
N LEU A 63 -3.62 -14.43 7.80
CA LEU A 63 -4.55 -15.04 6.84
C LEU A 63 -5.97 -14.56 7.09
N ARG A 64 -6.84 -14.70 6.08
CA ARG A 64 -8.24 -14.26 6.17
C ARG A 64 -8.94 -14.94 7.37
N PRO A 65 -9.69 -14.20 8.19
CA PRO A 65 -10.50 -14.80 9.25
C PRO A 65 -11.56 -15.75 8.67
N ILE A 66 -11.82 -16.85 9.37
CA ILE A 66 -12.86 -17.82 8.97
C ILE A 66 -14.17 -17.45 9.67
N ALA A 67 -15.24 -17.31 8.90
CA ALA A 67 -16.57 -17.04 9.44
C ALA A 67 -17.17 -18.32 10.03
N LEU A 68 -17.47 -18.29 11.33
CA LEU A 68 -18.08 -19.41 12.04
C LEU A 68 -19.46 -19.80 11.47
N GLY A 69 -20.21 -18.83 10.91
CA GLY A 69 -21.49 -19.12 10.27
C GLY A 69 -21.38 -19.79 8.90
N ALA A 70 -20.18 -19.93 8.33
CA ALA A 70 -19.94 -20.54 7.03
C ALA A 70 -19.36 -21.97 7.11
N VAL A 71 -19.18 -22.50 8.32
CA VAL A 71 -18.59 -23.82 8.57
C VAL A 71 -19.56 -24.70 9.35
N GLU A 72 -19.70 -25.96 8.95
CA GLU A 72 -20.57 -26.95 9.58
C GLU A 72 -19.77 -27.98 10.38
N GLY A 73 -18.49 -28.17 10.03
CA GLY A 73 -17.60 -29.08 10.74
C GLY A 73 -16.11 -28.75 10.61
N ARG A 74 -15.29 -29.63 11.21
CA ARG A 74 -13.83 -29.52 11.20
C ARG A 74 -13.25 -29.46 9.77
N GLY A 75 -13.79 -30.27 8.86
CA GLY A 75 -13.34 -30.32 7.47
C GLY A 75 -13.45 -28.96 6.77
N ASP A 76 -14.52 -28.20 7.03
CA ASP A 76 -14.71 -26.88 6.42
C ASP A 76 -13.70 -25.87 6.97
N VAL A 77 -13.40 -25.93 8.27
CA VAL A 77 -12.37 -25.08 8.89
C VAL A 77 -10.99 -25.38 8.30
N GLU A 78 -10.64 -26.66 8.14
CA GLU A 78 -9.37 -27.07 7.53
C GLU A 78 -9.31 -26.65 6.05
N SER A 79 -10.40 -26.81 5.29
CA SER A 79 -10.49 -26.39 3.88
C SER A 79 -10.33 -24.88 3.73
N GLU A 80 -11.06 -24.08 4.52
CA GLU A 80 -10.97 -22.61 4.48
C GLU A 80 -9.55 -22.13 4.84
N LEU A 81 -8.91 -22.77 5.82
CA LEU A 81 -7.53 -22.48 6.19
C LEU A 81 -6.56 -22.84 5.06
N ALA A 82 -6.70 -24.03 4.47
CA ALA A 82 -5.87 -24.50 3.37
C ALA A 82 -5.99 -23.58 2.15
N ASP A 83 -7.21 -23.19 1.78
CA ASP A 83 -7.48 -22.27 0.68
C ASP A 83 -6.82 -20.91 0.94
N ALA A 84 -6.99 -20.33 2.13
CA ALA A 84 -6.34 -19.07 2.50
C ALA A 84 -4.81 -19.18 2.46
N PHE A 85 -4.24 -20.31 2.88
CA PHE A 85 -2.81 -20.56 2.85
C PHE A 85 -2.28 -20.69 1.43
N HIS A 86 -2.97 -21.44 0.56
CA HIS A 86 -2.60 -21.59 -0.85
C HIS A 86 -2.72 -20.26 -1.62
N GLU A 87 -3.77 -19.47 -1.35
CA GLU A 87 -3.88 -18.10 -1.88
C GLU A 87 -2.69 -17.24 -1.47
N HIS A 88 -2.27 -17.29 -0.20
CA HIS A 88 -1.08 -16.57 0.27
C HIS A 88 0.19 -17.03 -0.47
N LEU A 89 0.40 -18.34 -0.65
CA LEU A 89 1.54 -18.85 -1.42
C LEU A 89 1.52 -18.34 -2.88
N PHE A 90 0.35 -18.33 -3.51
CA PHE A 90 0.18 -17.78 -4.84
C PHE A 90 0.54 -16.28 -4.88
N HIS A 91 0.09 -15.50 -3.89
CA HIS A 91 0.46 -14.09 -3.76
C HIS A 91 1.97 -13.92 -3.58
N VAL A 92 2.63 -14.68 -2.70
CA VAL A 92 4.08 -14.60 -2.50
C VAL A 92 4.83 -14.85 -3.80
N GLN A 93 4.47 -15.89 -4.56
CA GLN A 93 5.10 -16.22 -5.83
C GLN A 93 4.88 -15.11 -6.87
N ARG A 94 3.63 -14.70 -7.07
CA ARG A 94 3.26 -13.66 -8.05
C ARG A 94 3.92 -12.33 -7.73
N ARG A 95 3.82 -11.86 -6.49
CA ARG A 95 4.38 -10.57 -6.07
C ARG A 95 5.91 -10.58 -6.07
N SER A 96 6.54 -11.72 -5.78
CA SER A 96 7.98 -11.88 -5.98
C SER A 96 8.38 -11.70 -7.45
N ALA A 97 7.58 -12.20 -8.40
CA ALA A 97 7.83 -12.00 -9.83
C ALA A 97 7.64 -10.51 -10.23
N GLU A 98 6.60 -9.86 -9.73
CA GLU A 98 6.36 -8.42 -9.96
C GLU A 98 7.51 -7.56 -9.43
N LEU A 99 8.02 -7.84 -8.23
CA LEU A 99 9.19 -7.17 -7.66
C LEU A 99 10.43 -7.34 -8.55
N ARG A 100 10.71 -8.57 -9.01
CA ARG A 100 11.84 -8.83 -9.92
C ARG A 100 11.69 -8.11 -11.25
N ALA A 101 10.47 -8.00 -11.79
CA ALA A 101 10.19 -7.25 -13.02
C ALA A 101 10.47 -5.75 -12.86
N LEU A 102 10.32 -5.22 -11.65
CA LEU A 102 10.70 -3.84 -11.27
C LEU A 102 12.20 -3.71 -10.92
N GLY A 103 13.00 -4.77 -11.07
CA GLY A 103 14.42 -4.76 -10.71
C GLY A 103 14.68 -4.73 -9.20
N LEU A 104 13.70 -5.13 -8.38
CA LEU A 104 13.81 -5.24 -6.93
C LEU A 104 14.08 -6.69 -6.51
N SER A 105 14.72 -6.86 -5.36
CA SER A 105 15.11 -8.17 -4.83
C SER A 105 14.14 -8.63 -3.74
N PRO A 106 13.16 -9.50 -4.05
CA PRO A 106 12.23 -10.02 -3.05
C PRO A 106 12.95 -10.89 -2.02
N ARG A 107 12.50 -10.80 -0.77
CA ARG A 107 12.91 -11.63 0.35
C ARG A 107 11.68 -12.23 1.01
N VAL A 108 11.65 -13.55 1.14
CA VAL A 108 10.60 -14.26 1.86
C VAL A 108 11.18 -14.77 3.17
N ASP A 109 10.57 -14.40 4.28
CA ASP A 109 10.97 -14.87 5.60
C ASP A 109 10.63 -16.37 5.74
N PRO A 110 11.59 -17.25 6.08
CA PRO A 110 11.36 -18.69 6.10
C PRO A 110 10.42 -19.16 7.22
N VAL A 111 10.14 -18.34 8.22
CA VAL A 111 9.27 -18.72 9.36
C VAL A 111 7.84 -18.24 9.14
N SER A 112 7.66 -16.95 8.90
CA SER A 112 6.34 -16.35 8.69
C SER A 112 5.83 -16.48 7.26
N MET A 113 6.70 -16.70 6.27
CA MET A 113 6.41 -16.55 4.84
C MET A 113 5.99 -15.13 4.44
N GLY A 114 6.39 -14.13 5.23
CA GLY A 114 6.20 -12.71 4.88
C GLY A 114 7.11 -12.32 3.72
N LEU A 115 6.55 -11.63 2.71
CA LEU A 115 7.29 -11.10 1.58
C LEU A 115 7.71 -9.65 1.85
N SER A 116 8.98 -9.34 1.60
CA SER A 116 9.53 -8.00 1.72
C SER A 116 10.53 -7.67 0.62
N THR A 117 10.85 -6.39 0.47
CA THR A 117 11.98 -5.91 -0.34
C THR A 117 12.54 -4.62 0.24
N HIS A 118 13.79 -4.33 -0.06
CA HIS A 118 14.38 -3.02 0.20
C HIS A 118 14.48 -2.23 -1.10
N LEU A 119 14.18 -0.94 -1.01
CA LEU A 119 14.34 0.04 -2.08
C LEU A 119 15.20 1.17 -1.54
N SER A 120 16.26 1.55 -2.26
CA SER A 120 17.09 2.69 -1.90
C SER A 120 17.36 3.53 -3.14
N GLU A 121 16.91 4.78 -3.12
CA GLU A 121 17.04 5.71 -4.23
C GLU A 121 17.12 7.15 -3.68
N GLN A 122 17.97 8.01 -4.25
CA GLN A 122 18.02 9.45 -3.95
C GLN A 122 18.07 9.79 -2.44
N GLY A 123 18.80 8.99 -1.65
CA GLY A 123 18.94 9.17 -0.20
C GLY A 123 17.73 8.73 0.62
N LEU A 124 16.67 8.19 0.01
CA LEU A 124 15.52 7.54 0.64
C LEU A 124 15.70 6.02 0.60
N ALA A 125 15.69 5.38 1.76
CA ALA A 125 15.72 3.93 1.93
C ALA A 125 14.40 3.46 2.56
N LEU A 126 13.73 2.52 1.90
CA LEU A 126 12.41 2.01 2.29
C LEU A 126 12.45 0.49 2.41
N THR A 127 11.68 -0.03 3.36
CA THR A 127 11.36 -1.46 3.44
C THR A 127 9.89 -1.64 3.12
N LEU A 128 9.61 -2.34 2.03
CA LEU A 128 8.27 -2.67 1.59
C LEU A 128 7.93 -4.08 2.07
N VAL A 129 6.75 -4.28 2.62
CA VAL A 129 6.25 -5.59 3.08
C VAL A 129 4.88 -5.84 2.49
N ALA A 130 4.61 -7.08 2.08
CA ALA A 130 3.28 -7.48 1.62
C ALA A 130 2.45 -8.04 2.80
N ASP A 131 1.16 -7.73 2.82
CA ASP A 131 0.18 -8.47 3.61
C ASP A 131 -0.09 -9.86 2.98
N ARG A 132 -0.96 -10.66 3.63
CA ARG A 132 -1.31 -12.01 3.15
C ARG A 132 -2.20 -12.01 1.91
N GLN A 133 -2.78 -10.86 1.58
CA GLN A 133 -3.59 -10.63 0.39
C GLN A 133 -2.72 -10.10 -0.77
N GLY A 134 -1.43 -9.88 -0.54
CA GLY A 134 -0.46 -9.43 -1.52
C GLY A 134 -0.44 -7.91 -1.75
N ASN A 135 -1.09 -7.11 -0.90
CA ASN A 135 -0.95 -5.64 -0.95
C ASN A 135 0.35 -5.23 -0.26
N PHE A 136 1.07 -4.28 -0.85
CA PHE A 136 2.30 -3.77 -0.26
C PHE A 136 2.06 -2.56 0.61
N GLN A 137 2.80 -2.47 1.70
CA GLN A 137 2.91 -1.29 2.52
C GLN A 137 4.35 -0.97 2.84
N VAL A 138 4.62 0.28 3.21
CA VAL A 138 5.91 0.67 3.76
C VAL A 138 5.92 0.27 5.24
N SER A 139 6.96 -0.43 5.67
CA SER A 139 7.16 -0.82 7.08
C SER A 139 8.22 0.05 7.77
N SER A 140 9.17 0.57 7.00
CA SER A 140 10.25 1.43 7.47
C SER A 140 10.66 2.39 6.36
N ALA A 141 10.96 3.62 6.75
CA ALA A 141 11.46 4.66 5.86
C ALA A 141 12.60 5.43 6.55
N VAL A 142 13.71 5.62 5.85
CA VAL A 142 14.89 6.33 6.32
C VAL A 142 15.35 7.30 5.24
N ARG A 143 15.63 8.55 5.59
CA ARG A 143 16.22 9.53 4.68
C ARG A 143 17.45 10.17 5.28
N GLY A 144 18.58 10.12 4.58
CA GLY A 144 19.84 10.71 5.05
C GLY A 144 20.23 10.22 6.46
N GLY A 145 19.91 8.96 6.80
CA GLY A 145 20.16 8.37 8.11
C GLY A 145 19.10 8.67 9.19
N GLN A 146 18.12 9.54 8.92
CA GLN A 146 17.01 9.81 9.85
C GLN A 146 15.80 8.92 9.55
N THR A 147 15.23 8.30 10.59
CA THR A 147 14.00 7.51 10.45
C THR A 147 12.82 8.44 10.24
N LEU A 148 12.03 8.18 9.21
CA LEU A 148 10.81 8.91 8.90
C LEU A 148 9.61 8.22 9.54
N VAL A 149 8.59 9.00 9.91
CA VAL A 149 7.31 8.46 10.38
C VAL A 149 6.61 7.79 9.20
N VAL A 150 6.32 6.50 9.33
CA VAL A 150 5.52 5.76 8.36
C VAL A 150 4.06 5.80 8.81
N PRO A 151 3.18 6.53 8.10
CA PRO A 151 1.79 6.59 8.51
C PRO A 151 1.09 5.23 8.31
N PRO A 152 0.25 4.79 9.25
CA PRO A 152 -0.41 3.48 9.16
C PRO A 152 -1.41 3.41 8.00
N GLY A 153 -1.71 2.20 7.50
CA GLY A 153 -2.78 1.98 6.49
C GLY A 153 -2.43 2.37 5.05
N HIS A 154 -1.15 2.40 4.70
CA HIS A 154 -0.67 2.76 3.35
C HIS A 154 -0.43 1.51 2.50
N GLY A 155 -1.52 0.91 2.01
CA GLY A 155 -1.48 -0.16 1.01
C GLY A 155 -1.35 0.36 -0.42
N PHE A 156 -0.56 -0.31 -1.26
CA PHE A 156 -0.48 -0.08 -2.70
C PHE A 156 -0.26 -1.39 -3.45
N GLU A 157 -0.54 -1.34 -4.76
CA GLU A 157 -0.51 -2.50 -5.65
C GLU A 157 0.65 -2.37 -6.64
N LEU A 158 1.58 -3.33 -6.64
CA LEU A 158 2.78 -3.25 -7.49
C LEU A 158 2.44 -3.21 -8.98
N SER A 159 1.37 -3.88 -9.39
CA SER A 159 0.92 -3.92 -10.79
C SER A 159 0.50 -2.56 -11.35
N GLU A 160 0.32 -1.55 -10.50
CA GLU A 160 0.03 -0.20 -10.93
C GLU A 160 1.27 0.55 -11.42
N PHE A 161 2.46 0.09 -11.06
CA PHE A 161 3.72 0.71 -11.44
C PHE A 161 4.32 -0.07 -12.60
N ARG A 162 4.38 0.58 -13.76
CA ARG A 162 4.94 -0.02 -14.96
C ARG A 162 6.46 -0.20 -14.88
N GLU A 163 7.12 0.69 -14.16
CA GLU A 163 8.57 0.74 -14.04
C GLU A 163 8.99 1.18 -12.64
N ARG A 164 10.25 0.90 -12.30
CA ARG A 164 10.84 1.22 -10.99
C ARG A 164 10.75 2.72 -10.68
N GLY A 165 11.00 3.59 -11.67
CA GLY A 165 10.96 5.04 -11.51
C GLY A 165 9.61 5.54 -10.98
N ALA A 166 8.51 5.04 -11.55
CA ALA A 166 7.15 5.41 -11.13
C ALA A 166 6.86 5.00 -9.67
N LEU A 167 7.31 3.80 -9.27
CA LEU A 167 7.20 3.36 -7.88
C LEU A 167 8.02 4.27 -6.94
N VAL A 168 9.25 4.61 -7.32
CA VAL A 168 10.11 5.51 -6.54
C VAL A 168 9.48 6.89 -6.41
N GLY A 169 8.96 7.47 -7.50
CA GLY A 169 8.31 8.78 -7.49
C GLY A 169 7.09 8.82 -6.58
N TYR A 170 6.23 7.80 -6.66
CA TYR A 170 5.08 7.64 -5.76
C TYR A 170 5.50 7.57 -4.29
N LEU A 171 6.50 6.75 -3.97
CA LEU A 171 6.97 6.58 -2.60
C LEU A 171 7.69 7.83 -2.07
N ALA A 172 8.48 8.51 -2.90
CA ALA A 172 9.12 9.77 -2.55
C ALA A 172 8.07 10.85 -2.23
N ALA A 173 7.01 10.96 -3.04
CA ALA A 173 5.91 11.87 -2.79
C ALA A 173 5.22 11.62 -1.45
N LEU A 174 5.08 10.34 -1.05
CA LEU A 174 4.47 9.95 0.23
C LEU A 174 5.26 10.47 1.45
N PHE A 175 6.59 10.47 1.36
CA PHE A 175 7.49 10.93 2.44
C PHE A 175 8.01 12.36 2.25
N GLY A 176 7.49 13.07 1.24
CA GLY A 176 7.94 14.39 0.80
C GLY A 176 9.36 14.39 0.24
N GLU A 177 9.82 15.48 -0.37
CA GLU A 177 11.22 15.65 -0.77
C GLU A 177 12.05 16.37 0.33
N PRO A 178 13.38 16.19 0.40
CA PRO A 178 14.23 16.90 1.37
C PRO A 178 14.06 18.42 1.25
N GLU A 179 14.05 19.11 2.39
CA GLU A 179 14.01 20.58 2.45
C GLU A 179 15.24 21.25 1.79
N ALA A 180 16.30 20.50 1.50
CA ALA A 180 17.43 20.98 0.72
C ALA A 180 17.08 21.33 -0.74
N GLY A 181 15.90 20.93 -1.24
CA GLY A 181 15.31 21.45 -2.50
C GLY A 181 14.35 22.64 -2.29
N ARG A 182 14.18 23.12 -1.05
CA ARG A 182 13.44 24.36 -0.73
C ARG A 182 14.34 25.59 -0.61
N ALA A 183 15.67 25.41 -0.65
CA ALA A 183 16.54 26.53 -0.91
C ALA A 183 16.27 26.98 -2.35
N ARG A 184 15.64 28.15 -2.48
CA ARG A 184 15.55 28.89 -3.74
C ARG A 184 16.96 29.00 -4.32
N ASP A 185 17.27 28.18 -5.31
CA ASP A 185 18.39 28.42 -6.20
C ASP A 185 17.86 29.27 -7.36
N GLU A 186 18.29 30.52 -7.41
CA GLU A 186 18.02 31.47 -8.50
C GLU A 186 18.80 31.13 -9.77
N GLY A 187 19.01 29.85 -10.05
CA GLY A 187 19.78 29.37 -11.19
C GLY A 187 19.44 27.93 -11.55
N ALA A 188 18.60 27.78 -12.58
CA ALA A 188 18.46 26.58 -13.40
C ALA A 188 17.98 25.28 -12.69
N GLU A 189 16.66 25.05 -12.74
CA GLU A 189 16.08 23.70 -12.74
C GLU A 189 16.55 22.93 -14.00
N GLU A 190 17.75 22.35 -13.99
CA GLU A 190 18.14 21.39 -15.03
C GLU A 190 17.28 20.13 -14.90
N GLY A 191 16.23 20.03 -15.72
CA GLY A 191 15.46 18.80 -15.94
C GLY A 191 13.98 18.83 -15.53
N VAL A 192 13.48 19.90 -14.88
CA VAL A 192 12.05 20.04 -14.58
C VAL A 192 11.32 20.60 -15.81
N LEU A 193 10.30 19.88 -16.27
CA LEU A 193 9.53 20.24 -17.47
C LEU A 193 8.11 20.63 -17.07
N ARG A 194 7.73 21.91 -17.26
CA ARG A 194 6.34 22.32 -17.04
C ARG A 194 5.48 21.80 -18.19
N PHE A 195 4.28 21.33 -17.90
CA PHE A 195 3.34 20.88 -18.93
C PHE A 195 3.01 21.97 -19.96
N SER A 196 3.03 23.24 -19.53
CA SER A 196 2.90 24.40 -20.42
C SER A 196 4.01 24.50 -21.46
N ASP A 197 5.24 24.07 -21.13
CA ASP A 197 6.37 24.12 -22.04
C ASP A 197 6.26 23.03 -23.11
N VAL A 198 5.77 21.84 -22.71
CA VAL A 198 5.39 20.77 -23.66
C VAL A 198 4.30 21.25 -24.60
N LEU A 199 3.24 21.86 -24.06
CA LEU A 199 2.13 22.37 -24.86
C LEU A 199 2.61 23.45 -25.84
N ARG A 200 3.52 24.33 -25.40
CA ARG A 200 4.12 25.37 -26.26
C ARG A 200 4.98 24.79 -27.37
N ALA A 201 5.75 23.74 -27.09
CA ALA A 201 6.66 23.13 -28.05
C ALA A 201 5.94 22.26 -29.10
N PHE A 202 4.91 21.50 -28.70
CA PHE A 202 4.27 20.51 -29.57
C PHE A 202 2.86 20.91 -30.05
N GLY A 203 2.25 21.93 -29.43
CA GLY A 203 0.91 22.41 -29.74
C GLY A 203 -0.23 21.57 -29.14
N GLU A 204 -1.42 22.14 -29.07
CA GLU A 204 -2.61 21.54 -28.44
C GLU A 204 -3.12 20.24 -29.11
N ARG A 205 -2.73 20.01 -30.36
CA ARG A 205 -3.10 18.81 -31.12
C ARG A 205 -2.15 17.62 -30.90
N ALA A 206 -1.08 17.81 -30.13
CA ALA A 206 -0.17 16.72 -29.80
C ALA A 206 -0.90 15.63 -29.01
N LEU A 207 -0.64 14.37 -29.37
CA LEU A 207 -1.30 13.22 -28.75
C LEU A 207 -0.33 12.52 -27.79
N VAL A 208 -0.79 12.25 -26.57
CA VAL A 208 -0.10 11.37 -25.62
C VAL A 208 -0.70 9.96 -25.73
N PRO A 209 0.03 8.95 -26.25
CA PRO A 209 -0.51 7.61 -26.44
C PRO A 209 -1.15 7.03 -25.17
N PRO A 210 -2.20 6.19 -25.26
CA PRO A 210 -2.96 5.69 -24.10
C PRO A 210 -2.16 4.93 -23.05
N ARG A 211 -0.98 4.42 -23.42
CA ARG A 211 -0.10 3.63 -22.55
C ARG A 211 1.19 4.36 -22.17
N SER A 212 1.39 5.61 -22.59
CA SER A 212 2.55 6.39 -22.15
C SER A 212 2.42 6.72 -20.67
N GLY A 213 3.51 6.49 -19.92
CA GLY A 213 3.62 6.93 -18.53
C GLY A 213 3.46 8.44 -18.45
N MET A 214 2.64 8.90 -17.51
CA MET A 214 2.42 10.32 -17.29
C MET A 214 2.15 10.53 -15.81
N GLU A 215 2.98 11.36 -15.18
CA GLU A 215 2.88 11.71 -13.78
C GLU A 215 2.72 13.22 -13.66
N LEU A 216 1.82 13.64 -12.79
CA LEU A 216 1.51 15.04 -12.52
C LEU A 216 1.79 15.29 -11.05
N LEU A 217 2.57 16.33 -10.76
CA LEU A 217 2.81 16.79 -9.40
C LEU A 217 2.35 18.24 -9.30
N VAL A 218 1.59 18.53 -8.24
CA VAL A 218 1.11 19.88 -7.92
C VAL A 218 1.34 20.14 -6.44
N VAL A 219 1.99 21.25 -6.12
CA VAL A 219 2.17 21.72 -4.75
C VAL A 219 1.11 22.77 -4.45
N LEU A 220 0.42 22.60 -3.33
CA LEU A 220 -0.65 23.48 -2.87
C LEU A 220 -0.35 24.01 -1.48
N GLU A 221 -0.92 25.16 -1.17
CA GLU A 221 -0.99 25.71 0.18
C GLU A 221 -2.47 25.90 0.55
N VAL A 222 -2.86 25.39 1.71
CA VAL A 222 -4.20 25.58 2.26
C VAL A 222 -4.05 26.12 3.67
N GLU A 223 -4.53 27.35 3.89
CA GLU A 223 -4.42 28.05 5.18
C GLU A 223 -2.98 28.07 5.74
N GLY A 224 -1.98 28.30 4.86
CA GLY A 224 -0.56 28.32 5.24
C GLY A 224 0.08 26.94 5.43
N ARG A 225 -0.66 25.85 5.20
CA ARG A 225 -0.14 24.47 5.31
C ARG A 225 0.13 23.88 3.92
N PRO A 226 1.31 23.26 3.71
CA PRO A 226 1.65 22.67 2.42
C PRO A 226 0.94 21.33 2.21
N TYR A 227 0.45 21.13 0.99
CA TYR A 227 -0.09 19.88 0.49
C TYR A 227 0.55 19.54 -0.86
N ARG A 228 0.62 18.25 -1.17
CA ARG A 228 1.10 17.74 -2.46
C ARG A 228 0.04 16.86 -3.06
N PHE A 229 -0.33 17.17 -4.29
CA PHE A 229 -1.16 16.32 -5.12
C PHE A 229 -0.27 15.67 -6.18
N ALA A 230 -0.26 14.34 -6.21
CA ALA A 230 0.38 13.56 -7.25
C ALA A 230 -0.69 12.74 -7.99
N ALA A 231 -0.57 12.61 -9.31
CA ALA A 231 -1.42 11.71 -10.08
C ALA A 231 -0.60 10.99 -11.15
N ALA A 232 -0.69 9.65 -11.15
CA ALA A 232 -0.06 8.81 -12.16
C ALA A 232 -1.11 8.21 -13.09
N ARG A 233 -0.86 8.25 -14.40
CA ARG A 233 -1.73 7.65 -15.40
C ARG A 233 -1.62 6.13 -15.33
N VAL A 234 -2.76 5.47 -15.11
CA VAL A 234 -2.85 4.01 -15.09
C VAL A 234 -3.01 3.47 -16.51
N SER A 235 -4.00 3.97 -17.25
CA SER A 235 -4.27 3.61 -18.65
C SER A 235 -5.30 4.56 -19.24
N GLY A 236 -5.21 4.84 -20.55
CA GLY A 236 -6.26 5.60 -21.24
C GLY A 236 -6.46 6.98 -20.61
N ARG A 237 -7.63 7.28 -20.05
CA ARG A 237 -7.89 8.56 -19.36
C ARG A 237 -7.98 8.41 -17.84
N THR A 238 -7.58 7.26 -17.32
CA THR A 238 -7.67 6.91 -15.90
C THR A 238 -6.35 7.19 -15.17
N PHE A 239 -6.45 7.83 -14.00
CA PHE A 239 -5.34 8.16 -13.12
C PHE A 239 -5.55 7.59 -11.74
N ARG A 240 -4.46 7.36 -11.01
CA ARG A 240 -4.44 7.18 -9.56
C ARG A 240 -3.88 8.45 -8.95
N GLY A 241 -4.70 9.13 -8.17
CA GLY A 241 -4.33 10.35 -7.46
C GLY A 241 -3.93 10.08 -6.02
N LEU A 242 -3.16 11.00 -5.45
CA LEU A 242 -2.75 11.04 -4.06
C LEU A 242 -2.71 12.51 -3.64
N LEU A 243 -3.41 12.85 -2.57
CA LEU A 243 -3.23 14.11 -1.84
C LEU A 243 -2.57 13.79 -0.50
N ALA A 244 -1.43 14.42 -0.22
CA ALA A 244 -0.71 14.31 1.03
C ALA A 244 -0.52 15.69 1.66
N GLY A 245 -0.80 15.81 2.95
CA GLY A 245 -0.49 16.98 3.78
C GLY A 245 0.68 16.69 4.74
N THR A 246 0.96 17.61 5.64
CA THR A 246 2.04 17.48 6.65
C THR A 246 1.84 16.33 7.64
N GLN A 247 0.61 15.87 7.81
CA GLN A 247 0.25 14.73 8.66
C GLN A 247 0.08 13.42 7.89
N GLY A 248 0.45 13.40 6.60
CA GLY A 248 0.36 12.23 5.73
C GLY A 248 -0.77 12.33 4.71
N LYS A 249 -1.21 11.17 4.20
CA LYS A 249 -2.23 11.06 3.15
C LYS A 249 -3.58 11.58 3.60
N VAL A 250 -4.15 12.47 2.79
CA VAL A 250 -5.51 12.98 2.93
C VAL A 250 -6.47 12.19 2.04
N TRP A 251 -6.03 11.82 0.83
CA TRP A 251 -6.87 11.14 -0.15
C TRP A 251 -6.01 10.35 -1.13
N ALA A 252 -6.48 9.19 -1.59
CA ALA A 252 -5.86 8.48 -2.70
C ALA A 252 -6.88 7.54 -3.36
N GLU A 253 -7.29 7.87 -4.58
CA GLU A 253 -8.27 7.11 -5.33
C GLU A 253 -7.95 7.13 -6.82
N ARG A 254 -8.61 6.24 -7.57
CA ARG A 254 -8.63 6.28 -9.03
C ARG A 254 -9.71 7.24 -9.50
N PHE A 255 -9.45 7.96 -10.58
CA PHE A 255 -10.41 8.84 -11.20
C PHE A 255 -10.26 8.86 -12.73
N GLN A 256 -11.35 9.14 -13.43
CA GLN A 256 -11.31 9.46 -14.86
C GLN A 256 -11.01 10.95 -15.02
N LEU A 257 -10.10 11.28 -15.94
CA LEU A 257 -9.75 12.68 -16.22
C LEU A 257 -10.97 13.52 -16.63
N ASP A 258 -11.93 12.92 -17.34
CA ASP A 258 -13.16 13.60 -17.78
C ASP A 258 -14.11 13.94 -16.62
N GLU A 259 -14.02 13.20 -15.51
CA GLU A 259 -14.83 13.39 -14.31
C GLU A 259 -14.06 14.14 -13.22
N PHE A 260 -12.77 14.44 -13.46
CA PHE A 260 -11.91 15.07 -12.48
C PHE A 260 -12.31 16.55 -12.31
N PRO A 261 -12.71 16.99 -11.11
CA PRO A 261 -13.19 18.35 -10.90
C PRO A 261 -12.06 19.40 -10.93
N GLY A 262 -10.80 18.97 -11.08
CA GLY A 262 -9.61 19.78 -10.91
C GLY A 262 -9.06 19.70 -9.50
N VAL A 263 -7.76 19.98 -9.35
CA VAL A 263 -7.05 19.81 -8.07
C VAL A 263 -7.58 20.77 -6.99
N ILE A 264 -7.86 22.03 -7.33
CA ILE A 264 -8.37 23.03 -6.37
C ILE A 264 -9.74 22.62 -5.83
N PRO A 265 -10.77 22.34 -6.66
CA PRO A 265 -12.08 21.91 -6.15
C PRO A 265 -12.03 20.61 -5.36
N LEU A 266 -11.20 19.63 -5.79
CA LEU A 266 -11.00 18.39 -5.04
C LEU A 266 -10.47 18.66 -3.64
N VAL A 267 -9.36 19.39 -3.53
CA VAL A 267 -8.71 19.68 -2.23
C VAL A 267 -9.64 20.47 -1.31
N ALA A 268 -10.35 21.46 -1.85
CA ALA A 268 -11.32 22.24 -1.10
C ALA A 268 -12.45 21.37 -0.51
N SER A 269 -12.98 20.45 -1.32
CA SER A 269 -14.03 19.51 -0.90
C SER A 269 -13.54 18.51 0.16
N LEU A 270 -12.32 18.00 0.01
CA LEU A 270 -11.71 17.04 0.94
C LEU A 270 -11.42 17.68 2.31
N LEU A 271 -10.85 18.88 2.30
CA LEU A 271 -10.47 19.60 3.52
C LEU A 271 -11.61 20.43 4.12
N LYS A 272 -12.78 20.45 3.47
CA LYS A 272 -13.97 21.22 3.89
C LYS A 272 -13.68 22.72 4.03
N VAL A 273 -12.90 23.27 3.09
CA VAL A 273 -12.54 24.69 3.01
C VAL A 273 -13.11 25.31 1.72
N PRO A 274 -13.31 26.64 1.65
CA PRO A 274 -13.68 27.29 0.41
C PRO A 274 -12.55 27.17 -0.64
N PRO A 275 -12.85 27.05 -1.94
CA PRO A 275 -11.84 26.93 -3.00
C PRO A 275 -10.79 28.05 -3.01
N GLY A 276 -11.16 29.28 -2.63
CA GLY A 276 -10.24 30.41 -2.54
C GLY A 276 -9.18 30.29 -1.42
N ALA A 277 -9.37 29.37 -0.46
CA ALA A 277 -8.37 29.08 0.56
C ALA A 277 -7.28 28.12 0.06
N VAL A 278 -7.50 27.46 -1.09
CA VAL A 278 -6.54 26.57 -1.73
C VAL A 278 -5.75 27.36 -2.77
N LYS A 279 -4.48 27.59 -2.50
CA LYS A 279 -3.56 28.27 -3.41
C LYS A 279 -2.67 27.24 -4.07
N LEU A 280 -2.54 27.30 -5.39
CA LEU A 280 -1.41 26.66 -6.04
C LEU A 280 -0.17 27.42 -5.60
N ALA A 281 0.83 26.71 -5.07
CA ALA A 281 2.10 27.34 -4.76
C ALA A 281 2.67 27.81 -6.11
N ALA A 282 2.69 29.11 -6.34
CA ALA A 282 3.36 29.68 -7.49
C ALA A 282 4.86 29.40 -7.31
N SER A 283 5.48 28.77 -8.30
CA SER A 283 6.95 28.77 -8.41
C SER A 283 7.51 30.15 -8.78
N ASP A 284 6.66 31.16 -8.99
CA ASP A 284 7.03 32.50 -9.46
C ASP A 284 6.36 33.60 -8.60
N THR A 285 7.07 34.12 -7.59
CA THR A 285 6.88 35.51 -7.13
C THR A 285 8.25 36.14 -6.88
N PRO A 286 8.68 37.12 -7.70
CA PRO A 286 9.86 37.91 -7.40
C PRO A 286 9.56 38.83 -6.20
N GLN A 287 10.47 38.90 -5.24
CA GLN A 287 10.43 39.93 -4.20
C GLN A 287 11.47 41.01 -4.53
N GLU A 288 11.02 42.26 -4.49
CA GLU A 288 11.81 43.50 -4.66
C GLU A 288 13.02 43.59 -3.73
#